data_AF-A0A956EJ47-F1
#
_entry.id   AF-A0A956EJ47-F1
#
_cell.length_a   1.000
_cell.length_b   1.000
_cell.length_c   1.000
_cell.angle_alpha   90.00
_cell.angle_beta   90.00
_cell.angle_gamma   90.00
#
_symmetry.space_group_name_H-M   'P 1'
#
loop_
_entity.id
_entity.type
_entity.pdbx_description
1 polymer ?
#
loop_
_entity_poly.entity_id
_entity_poly.type
_entity_poly.pdbx_seq_one_letter_code
_entity_poly.pdbx_strand_id
1 'polypeptide(L)'
;MPRSLVLLTANPRKLAEWRRNFERYGIAVEAADAPATLEAARAILAGSTPERRVIAVCREWSDLVERGGRRVSARADLELVDHLTEIRAWFVEDGEVREATYEHRAEGFVDRSGGAAEEEGGWWDPIFRLRASGLTYGEMRARGRKRSARDMAISRFLLDRVYYRRRIDLAATPRSPTRTIDFEDDVAAFVARSPWLSAPGLARVGLDRLLAAVIDQGVFFRAAKNRREKIYWWPGLNAGIPYTPKRDEIHEATFMMHDFGHFLLPDLIFNGRVSEVGRRVYIIHRMISEAVTLVLADMVFVDALRRGGVDYEWTRRHAYPLFAATGVDVGGGDEGRARLRELLAANVAYCLRGDDARWRALLERAGAGDEALVDYQQKYAAYFVEDLRWTARNWQGMAERADDFDRWWRDTAPLRGLTELGLETIDDFVAALADEGGEGDLVDRIFARLWRTRIEPALAGAVPSVTPAERRERAFLRYMIGNFGIFAAHDDAADAALVRDRLTRFLVDHRGRLDLAAIARARAFYERFVDGLAERHLATLDDAETWRELYPLVEPFYVFYDGPADAYEALADASARILGTLRERPLPLLPIRSTRRSPA
;
A
#
# COMPACT_ATOMS: atom_id res chain seq x y z
N MET A 1 14.65 8.37 -9.81
CA MET A 1 14.84 9.83 -9.96
C MET A 1 13.68 10.58 -9.29
N PRO A 2 13.98 11.48 -8.34
CA PRO A 2 13.01 12.41 -7.75
C PRO A 2 12.30 13.25 -8.82
N ARG A 3 10.98 13.45 -8.64
CA ARG A 3 10.15 14.31 -9.49
C ARG A 3 9.80 15.57 -8.71
N SER A 4 9.85 16.72 -9.37
CA SER A 4 9.46 18.00 -8.77
C SER A 4 8.46 18.75 -9.65
N LEU A 5 7.60 19.54 -9.03
CA LEU A 5 6.75 20.55 -9.66
C LEU A 5 7.14 21.92 -9.12
N VAL A 6 7.18 22.94 -9.98
CA VAL A 6 7.47 24.31 -9.58
C VAL A 6 6.19 25.14 -9.60
N LEU A 7 5.81 25.68 -8.45
CA LEU A 7 4.69 26.58 -8.27
C LEU A 7 5.19 28.03 -8.27
N LEU A 8 4.71 28.82 -9.22
CA LEU A 8 5.01 30.25 -9.32
C LEU A 8 4.22 31.02 -8.26
N THR A 9 4.72 31.06 -7.02
CA THR A 9 4.07 31.73 -5.89
C THR A 9 5.09 32.18 -4.85
N ALA A 10 4.79 33.31 -4.20
CA ALA A 10 5.45 33.74 -2.97
C ALA A 10 4.64 33.39 -1.71
N ASN A 11 3.47 32.76 -1.85
CA ASN A 11 2.56 32.51 -0.73
C ASN A 11 2.86 31.14 -0.09
N PRO A 12 3.38 31.10 1.16
CA PRO A 12 3.76 29.84 1.80
C PRO A 12 2.56 28.95 2.13
N ARG A 13 1.38 29.52 2.41
CA ARG A 13 0.16 28.74 2.66
C ARG A 13 -0.28 28.02 1.40
N LYS A 14 -0.28 28.68 0.23
CA LYS A 14 -0.57 28.03 -1.07
C LYS A 14 0.41 26.89 -1.34
N LEU A 15 1.71 27.13 -1.13
CA LEU A 15 2.73 26.10 -1.30
C LEU A 15 2.46 24.86 -0.42
N ALA A 16 2.08 25.07 0.84
CA ALA A 16 1.75 23.97 1.75
C ALA A 16 0.53 23.15 1.27
N GLU A 17 -0.50 23.80 0.73
CA GLU A 17 -1.67 23.08 0.19
C GLU A 17 -1.33 22.26 -1.06
N TRP A 18 -0.49 22.81 -1.95
CA TRP A 18 0.02 22.07 -3.10
C TRP A 18 0.85 20.86 -2.66
N ARG A 19 1.80 21.03 -1.74
CA ARG A 19 2.65 19.94 -1.23
C ARG A 19 1.84 18.73 -0.78
N ARG A 20 0.79 18.93 0.02
CA ARG A 20 -0.08 17.84 0.50
C ARG A 20 -0.68 16.99 -0.63
N ASN A 21 -1.02 17.59 -1.77
CA ASN A 21 -1.61 16.87 -2.90
C ASN A 21 -0.55 16.04 -3.67
N PHE A 22 0.68 16.56 -3.80
CA PHE A 22 1.74 15.96 -4.61
C PHE A 22 2.68 15.00 -3.84
N GLU A 23 2.83 15.17 -2.52
CA GLU A 23 3.60 14.28 -1.66
C GLU A 23 3.07 12.84 -1.72
N ARG A 24 1.76 12.68 -1.88
CA ARG A 24 1.07 11.39 -2.07
C ARG A 24 1.47 10.66 -3.36
N TYR A 25 2.20 11.33 -4.25
CA TYR A 25 2.78 10.78 -5.47
C TYR A 25 4.32 10.74 -5.43
N GLY A 26 4.93 11.08 -4.28
CA GLY A 26 6.36 11.29 -4.15
C GLY A 26 6.87 12.33 -5.16
N ILE A 27 6.11 13.42 -5.34
CA ILE A 27 6.47 14.58 -6.17
C ILE A 27 6.71 15.76 -5.21
N ALA A 28 7.91 16.31 -5.23
CA ALA A 28 8.23 17.51 -4.46
C ALA A 28 7.56 18.74 -5.09
N VAL A 29 7.11 19.69 -4.28
CA VAL A 29 6.64 21.00 -4.76
C VAL A 29 7.53 22.10 -4.23
N GLU A 30 8.05 22.89 -5.16
CA GLU A 30 8.94 24.01 -4.91
C GLU A 30 8.27 25.32 -5.31
N ALA A 31 8.57 26.38 -4.59
CA ALA A 31 8.15 27.73 -4.97
C ALA A 31 9.25 28.39 -5.80
N ALA A 32 8.84 29.15 -6.82
CA ALA A 32 9.72 30.05 -7.54
C ALA A 32 9.07 31.42 -7.68
N ASP A 33 9.88 32.46 -7.52
CA ASP A 33 9.49 33.83 -7.82
C ASP A 33 9.91 34.16 -9.25
N ALA A 34 9.01 33.89 -10.20
CA ALA A 34 9.23 34.11 -11.63
C ALA A 34 7.92 34.54 -12.30
N PRO A 35 7.99 35.31 -13.41
CA PRO A 35 6.80 35.70 -14.14
C PRO A 35 6.08 34.49 -14.72
N ALA A 36 4.75 34.55 -14.76
CA ALA A 36 3.89 33.49 -15.28
C ALA A 36 3.82 33.50 -16.82
N THR A 37 4.98 33.41 -17.48
CA THR A 37 5.12 33.40 -18.94
C THR A 37 5.63 32.05 -19.45
N LEU A 38 5.34 31.74 -20.71
CA LEU A 38 5.83 30.52 -21.37
C LEU A 38 7.36 30.46 -21.40
N GLU A 39 8.03 31.60 -21.57
CA GLU A 39 9.49 31.69 -21.60
C GLU A 39 10.12 31.34 -20.24
N ALA A 40 9.61 31.91 -19.14
CA ALA A 40 10.07 31.57 -17.80
C ALA A 40 9.81 30.09 -17.48
N ALA A 41 8.64 29.57 -17.86
CA ALA A 41 8.33 28.15 -17.69
C ALA A 41 9.28 27.24 -18.50
N ARG A 42 9.61 27.62 -19.75
CA ARG A 42 10.60 26.90 -20.58
C ARG A 42 11.97 26.86 -19.92
N ALA A 43 12.44 27.99 -19.38
CA ALA A 43 13.72 28.06 -18.69
C ALA A 43 13.77 27.13 -17.47
N ILE A 44 12.70 27.11 -16.66
CA ILE A 44 12.60 26.23 -15.49
C ILE A 44 12.54 24.74 -15.90
N LEU A 45 11.74 24.39 -16.91
CA LEU A 45 11.63 23.00 -17.39
C LEU A 45 12.95 22.48 -17.98
N ALA A 46 13.68 23.33 -18.69
CA ALA A 46 14.99 23.02 -19.25
C ALA A 46 16.07 22.77 -18.17
N GLY A 47 15.87 23.27 -16.95
CA GLY A 47 16.76 23.04 -15.81
C GLY A 47 16.66 21.65 -15.17
N SER A 48 15.94 20.69 -15.78
CA SER A 48 15.92 19.30 -15.29
C SER A 48 17.32 18.67 -15.39
N THR A 49 17.75 17.97 -14.33
CA THR A 49 19.05 17.30 -14.24
C THR A 49 18.87 15.78 -14.11
N PRO A 50 19.94 14.96 -14.23
CA PRO A 50 19.87 13.53 -13.94
C PRO A 50 19.40 13.22 -12.50
N GLU A 51 19.61 14.14 -11.56
CA GLU A 51 19.22 14.00 -10.15
C GLU A 51 17.79 14.50 -9.89
N ARG A 52 17.23 15.31 -10.79
CA ARG A 52 15.94 15.97 -10.57
C ARG A 52 15.20 16.23 -11.88
N ARG A 53 13.98 15.71 -11.98
CA ARG A 53 13.08 16.01 -13.11
C ARG A 53 11.96 16.98 -12.73
N VAL A 54 11.92 18.15 -13.38
CA VAL A 54 10.79 19.08 -13.29
C VAL A 54 9.68 18.61 -14.24
N ILE A 55 8.54 18.18 -13.71
CA ILE A 55 7.45 17.61 -14.52
C ILE A 55 6.48 18.69 -15.04
N ALA A 56 6.37 19.80 -14.33
CA ALA A 56 5.52 20.93 -14.69
C ALA A 56 5.91 22.20 -13.93
N VAL A 57 5.55 23.33 -14.52
CA VAL A 57 5.54 24.66 -13.89
C VAL A 57 4.09 25.11 -13.83
N CYS A 58 3.62 25.58 -12.68
CA CYS A 58 2.22 25.96 -12.48
C CYS A 58 2.08 27.36 -11.90
N ARG A 59 1.04 28.07 -12.33
CA ARG A 59 0.55 29.30 -11.69
C ARG A 59 -0.91 29.11 -11.32
N GLU A 60 -1.26 29.53 -10.12
CA GLU A 60 -2.63 29.45 -9.60
C GLU A 60 -3.21 30.85 -9.37
N TRP A 61 -4.46 31.05 -9.78
CA TRP A 61 -5.33 32.11 -9.32
C TRP A 61 -6.58 31.51 -8.65
N SER A 62 -7.01 32.12 -7.54
CA SER A 62 -8.13 31.61 -6.74
C SER A 62 -8.76 32.76 -5.97
N ASP A 63 -10.08 32.89 -6.05
CA ASP A 63 -10.87 33.92 -5.34
C ASP A 63 -12.32 33.47 -5.14
N LEU A 64 -13.06 34.20 -4.30
CA LEU A 64 -14.52 34.20 -4.33
C LEU A 64 -14.99 35.15 -5.43
N VAL A 65 -15.77 34.62 -6.35
CA VAL A 65 -16.35 35.38 -7.46
C VAL A 65 -17.86 35.35 -7.40
N GLU A 66 -18.49 36.30 -8.07
CA GLU A 66 -19.93 36.27 -8.31
C GLU A 66 -20.33 34.94 -8.95
N ARG A 67 -21.46 34.39 -8.52
CA ARG A 67 -21.94 33.09 -8.99
C ARG A 67 -22.03 33.04 -10.52
N GLY A 68 -21.37 32.05 -11.12
CA GLY A 68 -21.30 31.86 -12.57
C GLY A 68 -20.38 32.84 -13.32
N GLY A 69 -19.75 33.80 -12.61
CA GLY A 69 -18.91 34.84 -13.18
C GLY A 69 -17.40 34.64 -12.92
N ARG A 70 -16.63 35.70 -13.18
CA ARG A 70 -15.20 35.82 -12.80
C ARG A 70 -14.90 37.12 -12.03
N ARG A 71 -15.92 37.96 -11.83
CA ARG A 71 -15.78 39.20 -11.06
C ARG A 71 -15.63 38.84 -9.59
N VAL A 72 -14.59 39.38 -8.94
CA VAL A 72 -14.35 39.16 -7.51
C VAL A 72 -15.56 39.67 -6.73
N SER A 73 -16.03 38.83 -5.81
CA SER A 73 -17.18 39.09 -4.95
C SER A 73 -16.89 40.25 -4.00
N ALA A 74 -17.94 41.01 -3.64
CA ALA A 74 -17.87 41.99 -2.56
C ALA A 74 -17.80 41.34 -1.16
N ARG A 75 -18.05 40.03 -1.10
CA ARG A 75 -18.11 39.19 0.10
C ARG A 75 -19.11 39.73 1.12
N ALA A 76 -20.23 40.23 0.63
CA ALA A 76 -21.35 40.69 1.45
C ALA A 76 -22.03 39.49 2.12
N ASP A 77 -22.61 39.69 3.30
CA ASP A 77 -23.34 38.61 3.98
C ASP A 77 -24.51 38.10 3.12
N LEU A 78 -24.69 36.78 3.10
CA LEU A 78 -25.63 36.03 2.25
C LEU A 78 -25.42 36.16 0.74
N GLU A 79 -24.29 36.74 0.29
CA GLU A 79 -23.94 36.79 -1.13
C GLU A 79 -23.69 35.37 -1.67
N LEU A 80 -24.39 35.01 -2.74
CA LEU A 80 -24.15 33.76 -3.47
C LEU A 80 -22.88 33.91 -4.32
N VAL A 81 -21.90 33.05 -4.09
CA VAL A 81 -20.58 33.14 -4.70
C VAL A 81 -20.08 31.77 -5.15
N ASP A 82 -19.16 31.77 -6.11
CA ASP A 82 -18.35 30.59 -6.42
C ASP A 82 -16.95 30.80 -5.84
N HIS A 83 -16.42 29.79 -5.14
CA HIS A 83 -14.97 29.68 -5.00
C HIS A 83 -14.41 29.13 -6.31
N LEU A 84 -13.77 29.99 -7.08
CA LEU A 84 -13.17 29.68 -8.37
C LEU A 84 -11.66 29.54 -8.20
N THR A 85 -11.11 28.41 -8.64
CA THR A 85 -9.65 28.23 -8.79
C THR A 85 -9.32 27.89 -10.23
N GLU A 86 -8.33 28.60 -10.79
CA GLU A 86 -7.75 28.37 -12.10
C GLU A 86 -6.25 28.08 -11.96
N ILE A 87 -5.79 27.00 -12.58
CA ILE A 87 -4.38 26.59 -12.63
C ILE A 87 -3.95 26.61 -14.09
N ARG A 88 -2.99 27.46 -14.40
CA ARG A 88 -2.25 27.44 -15.66
C ARG A 88 -1.00 26.60 -15.49
N ALA A 89 -0.82 25.57 -16.29
CA ALA A 89 0.32 24.66 -16.21
C ALA A 89 1.07 24.57 -17.54
N TRP A 90 2.40 24.54 -17.44
CA TRP A 90 3.31 24.28 -18.54
C TRP A 90 4.10 23.01 -18.28
N PHE A 91 4.24 22.16 -19.30
CA PHE A 91 4.92 20.86 -19.19
C PHE A 91 5.46 20.43 -20.55
N VAL A 92 6.40 19.48 -20.55
CA VAL A 92 6.97 18.92 -21.79
C VAL A 92 6.15 17.72 -22.24
N GLU A 93 5.63 17.77 -23.46
CA GLU A 93 4.94 16.67 -24.14
C GLU A 93 5.52 16.52 -25.55
N ASP A 94 5.93 15.31 -25.90
CA ASP A 94 6.56 14.98 -27.18
C ASP A 94 7.75 15.90 -27.55
N GLY A 95 8.51 16.31 -26.53
CA GLY A 95 9.69 17.18 -26.67
C GLY A 95 9.39 18.68 -26.69
N GLU A 96 8.12 19.08 -26.69
CA GLU A 96 7.70 20.49 -26.75
C GLU A 96 7.05 20.96 -25.45
N VAL A 97 7.25 22.23 -25.08
CA VAL A 97 6.53 22.83 -23.95
C VAL A 97 5.11 23.19 -24.37
N ARG A 98 4.14 22.50 -23.77
CA ARG A 98 2.70 22.70 -23.93
C ARG A 98 2.15 23.46 -22.73
N GLU A 99 0.97 24.06 -22.93
CA GLU A 99 0.22 24.78 -21.92
C GLU A 99 -1.19 24.19 -21.80
N ALA A 100 -1.69 24.07 -20.56
CA ALA A 100 -3.06 23.72 -20.28
C ALA A 100 -3.61 24.51 -19.08
N THR A 101 -4.93 24.69 -19.05
CA THR A 101 -5.63 25.34 -17.94
C THR A 101 -6.60 24.36 -17.28
N TYR A 102 -6.57 24.30 -15.96
CA TYR A 102 -7.45 23.47 -15.14
C TYR A 102 -8.26 24.38 -14.21
N GLU A 103 -9.59 24.28 -14.30
CA GLU A 103 -10.51 25.11 -13.51
C GLU A 103 -11.40 24.24 -12.63
N HIS A 104 -11.75 24.74 -11.44
CA HIS A 104 -12.86 24.21 -10.66
C HIS A 104 -13.63 25.33 -9.95
N ARG A 105 -14.96 25.14 -9.84
CA ARG A 105 -15.90 26.03 -9.16
C ARG A 105 -16.60 25.27 -8.05
N ALA A 106 -16.55 25.81 -6.85
CA ALA A 106 -17.31 25.31 -5.72
C ALA A 106 -18.38 26.34 -5.35
N GLU A 107 -19.65 26.01 -5.55
CA GLU A 107 -20.77 26.89 -5.23
C GLU A 107 -20.95 27.03 -3.71
N GLY A 108 -21.22 28.24 -3.25
CA GLY A 108 -21.51 28.51 -1.85
C GLY A 108 -22.11 29.88 -1.63
N PHE A 109 -22.00 30.35 -0.40
CA PHE A 109 -22.38 31.70 -0.03
C PHE A 109 -21.51 32.22 1.09
N VAL A 110 -21.49 33.54 1.25
CA VAL A 110 -20.82 34.20 2.36
C VAL A 110 -21.74 34.22 3.58
N ASP A 111 -21.25 33.66 4.68
CA ASP A 111 -21.91 33.53 5.97
C ASP A 111 -21.07 34.28 7.01
N ARG A 112 -21.52 35.47 7.40
CA ARG A 112 -20.91 36.28 8.46
C ARG A 112 -21.64 36.13 9.80
N SER A 113 -22.50 35.11 9.94
CA SER A 113 -23.21 34.86 11.19
C SER A 113 -22.24 34.63 12.36
N GLY A 114 -22.68 34.99 13.57
CA GLY A 114 -21.86 34.86 14.78
C GLY A 114 -20.62 35.77 14.84
N GLY A 115 -20.52 36.77 13.95
CA GLY A 115 -19.37 37.66 13.88
C GLY A 115 -18.16 37.05 13.17
N ALA A 116 -18.36 36.00 12.36
CA ALA A 116 -17.30 35.41 11.56
C ALA A 116 -16.69 36.46 10.61
N ALA A 117 -15.37 36.54 10.61
CA ALA A 117 -14.60 37.47 9.80
C ALA A 117 -13.56 36.73 8.96
N GLU A 118 -13.07 37.40 7.92
CA GLU A 118 -11.96 36.91 7.11
C GLU A 118 -10.69 36.80 7.97
N GLU A 119 -9.85 35.81 7.66
CA GLU A 119 -8.55 35.68 8.30
C GLU A 119 -7.56 36.69 7.70
N GLU A 120 -6.48 36.95 8.43
CA GLU A 120 -5.39 37.82 7.99
C GLU A 120 -4.88 37.44 6.59
N GLY A 121 -4.76 38.43 5.70
CA GLY A 121 -4.42 38.20 4.29
C GLY A 121 -5.64 37.96 3.39
N GLY A 122 -6.85 38.18 3.89
CA GLY A 122 -8.09 38.13 3.11
C GLY A 122 -8.58 36.72 2.83
N TRP A 123 -8.25 35.74 3.68
CA TRP A 123 -8.72 34.37 3.52
C TRP A 123 -10.15 34.23 4.02
N TRP A 124 -11.01 33.72 3.15
CA TRP A 124 -12.45 33.58 3.38
C TRP A 124 -12.86 32.24 4.00
N ASP A 125 -11.91 31.41 4.46
CA ASP A 125 -12.20 30.08 5.01
C ASP A 125 -13.30 30.10 6.10
N PRO A 126 -13.31 31.07 7.06
CA PRO A 126 -14.33 31.10 8.11
C PRO A 126 -15.72 31.52 7.63
N ILE A 127 -15.80 32.27 6.52
CA ILE A 127 -17.04 32.91 6.05
C ILE A 127 -17.62 32.27 4.79
N PHE A 128 -16.85 31.47 4.04
CA PHE A 128 -17.38 30.79 2.86
C PHE A 128 -18.02 29.46 3.26
N ARG A 129 -19.34 29.38 3.18
CA ARG A 129 -20.11 28.15 3.40
C ARG A 129 -20.32 27.43 2.06
N LEU A 130 -19.76 26.23 1.95
CA LEU A 130 -19.89 25.40 0.77
C LEU A 130 -21.32 24.84 0.70
N ARG A 131 -22.00 25.03 -0.42
CA ARG A 131 -23.38 24.53 -0.61
C ARG A 131 -23.47 23.01 -0.46
N ALA A 132 -22.51 22.29 -1.03
CA ALA A 132 -22.56 20.84 -1.13
C ALA A 132 -22.41 20.11 0.22
N SER A 133 -21.61 20.67 1.16
CA SER A 133 -21.44 20.11 2.50
C SER A 133 -22.30 20.81 3.56
N GLY A 134 -22.75 22.03 3.28
CA GLY A 134 -23.38 22.91 4.27
C GLY A 134 -22.41 23.45 5.31
N LEU A 135 -21.10 23.21 5.18
CA LEU A 135 -20.07 23.62 6.14
C LEU A 135 -19.22 24.76 5.59
N THR A 136 -18.68 25.59 6.46
CA THR A 136 -17.61 26.52 6.07
C THR A 136 -16.29 25.78 5.88
N TYR A 137 -15.38 26.35 5.09
CA TYR A 137 -14.03 25.77 4.97
C TYR A 137 -13.28 25.77 6.30
N GLY A 138 -13.54 26.72 7.19
CA GLY A 138 -13.05 26.73 8.56
C GLY A 138 -13.53 25.51 9.36
N GLU A 139 -14.84 25.22 9.31
CA GLU A 139 -15.44 24.04 9.95
C GLU A 139 -14.86 22.74 9.36
N MET A 140 -14.74 22.64 8.04
CA MET A 140 -14.14 21.46 7.38
C MET A 140 -12.67 21.28 7.76
N ARG A 141 -11.91 22.37 7.89
CA ARG A 141 -10.49 22.36 8.29
C ARG A 141 -10.33 21.91 9.74
N ALA A 142 -11.19 22.38 10.64
CA ALA A 142 -11.20 21.95 12.05
C ALA A 142 -11.45 20.43 12.19
N ARG A 143 -12.14 19.82 11.22
CA ARG A 143 -12.35 18.36 11.13
C ARG A 143 -11.23 17.62 10.37
N GLY A 144 -10.18 18.31 9.89
CA GLY A 144 -9.11 17.72 9.08
C GLY A 144 -9.51 17.33 7.65
N ARG A 145 -10.71 17.74 7.19
CA ARG A 145 -11.35 17.25 5.96
C ARG A 145 -11.61 18.34 4.91
N LYS A 146 -10.99 19.53 5.05
CA LYS A 146 -11.12 20.59 4.04
C LYS A 146 -10.58 20.10 2.68
N ARG A 147 -11.45 20.05 1.68
CA ARG A 147 -11.11 19.94 0.24
C ARG A 147 -11.75 21.10 -0.51
N SER A 148 -10.90 22.02 -0.93
CA SER A 148 -11.33 23.28 -1.54
C SER A 148 -11.41 23.18 -3.07
N ALA A 149 -11.92 24.22 -3.74
CA ALA A 149 -11.86 24.29 -5.20
C ALA A 149 -10.43 24.18 -5.74
N ARG A 150 -9.43 24.62 -4.96
CA ARG A 150 -8.01 24.44 -5.30
C ARG A 150 -7.63 22.96 -5.36
N ASP A 151 -7.98 22.18 -4.35
CA ASP A 151 -7.69 20.74 -4.33
C ASP A 151 -8.36 20.01 -5.51
N MET A 152 -9.58 20.44 -5.88
CA MET A 152 -10.29 19.90 -7.04
C MET A 152 -9.66 20.28 -8.38
N ALA A 153 -9.19 21.52 -8.54
CA ALA A 153 -8.45 21.95 -9.74
C ALA A 153 -7.10 21.22 -9.86
N ILE A 154 -6.37 21.08 -8.75
CA ILE A 154 -5.13 20.26 -8.70
C ILE A 154 -5.44 18.81 -9.09
N SER A 155 -6.56 18.26 -8.61
CA SER A 155 -6.95 16.88 -8.96
C SER A 155 -7.17 16.70 -10.46
N ARG A 156 -7.75 17.68 -11.15
CA ARG A 156 -7.88 17.62 -12.62
C ARG A 156 -6.52 17.57 -13.30
N PHE A 157 -5.56 18.36 -12.83
CA PHE A 157 -4.17 18.29 -13.31
C PHE A 157 -3.54 16.91 -13.04
N LEU A 158 -3.72 16.36 -11.84
CA LEU A 158 -3.18 15.04 -11.49
C LEU A 158 -3.74 13.95 -12.40
N LEU A 159 -5.06 13.94 -12.61
CA LEU A 159 -5.75 13.00 -13.49
C LEU A 159 -5.27 13.07 -14.94
N ASP A 160 -5.01 14.27 -15.46
CA ASP A 160 -4.56 14.47 -16.85
C ASP A 160 -3.05 14.19 -17.03
N ARG A 161 -2.20 14.56 -16.05
CA ARG A 161 -0.74 14.64 -16.27
C ARG A 161 0.11 13.74 -15.40
N VAL A 162 -0.41 13.27 -14.27
CA VAL A 162 0.37 12.45 -13.32
C VAL A 162 -0.01 10.98 -13.37
N TYR A 163 -1.25 10.67 -13.75
CA TYR A 163 -1.72 9.30 -13.94
C TYR A 163 -0.97 8.63 -15.10
N TYR A 164 -0.88 7.31 -15.04
CA TYR A 164 -0.28 6.56 -16.12
C TYR A 164 -1.22 6.60 -17.34
N ARG A 165 -0.67 6.87 -18.53
CA ARG A 165 -1.43 6.86 -19.80
C ARG A 165 -2.16 5.53 -20.03
N ARG A 166 -1.58 4.43 -19.54
CA ARG A 166 -2.17 3.10 -19.46
C ARG A 166 -1.90 2.52 -18.08
N ARG A 167 -2.77 1.66 -17.59
CA ARG A 167 -2.51 0.91 -16.36
C ARG A 167 -1.20 0.14 -16.49
N ILE A 168 -0.51 0.00 -15.37
CA ILE A 168 0.68 -0.84 -15.30
C ILE A 168 0.27 -2.28 -15.60
N ASP A 169 1.07 -2.91 -16.44
CA ASP A 169 0.89 -4.27 -16.92
C ASP A 169 2.26 -4.96 -16.97
N LEU A 170 2.27 -6.27 -17.13
CA LEU A 170 3.46 -7.06 -17.37
C LEU A 170 4.06 -6.71 -18.74
N ALA A 171 5.39 -6.68 -18.81
CA ALA A 171 6.11 -6.39 -20.04
C ALA A 171 6.25 -7.63 -20.91
N ALA A 172 6.57 -8.79 -20.32
CA ALA A 172 6.82 -10.01 -21.10
C ALA A 172 5.53 -10.79 -21.38
N THR A 173 4.53 -10.71 -20.49
CA THR A 173 3.23 -11.39 -20.65
C THR A 173 2.03 -10.44 -20.44
N PRO A 174 1.85 -9.41 -21.29
CA PRO A 174 0.82 -8.39 -21.09
C PRO A 174 -0.60 -8.94 -20.93
N ARG A 175 -1.38 -8.34 -20.03
CA ARG A 175 -2.76 -8.72 -19.69
C ARG A 175 -3.81 -7.75 -20.23
N SER A 176 -3.41 -6.54 -20.64
CA SER A 176 -4.29 -5.46 -21.11
C SER A 176 -5.45 -5.13 -20.15
N PRO A 177 -5.17 -4.84 -18.87
CA PRO A 177 -6.20 -4.66 -17.85
C PRO A 177 -7.09 -3.43 -18.10
N THR A 178 -8.41 -3.62 -18.01
CA THR A 178 -9.40 -2.54 -18.18
C THR A 178 -9.72 -1.82 -16.86
N ARG A 179 -9.48 -2.49 -15.72
CA ARG A 179 -9.63 -1.96 -14.35
C ARG A 179 -8.38 -2.18 -13.53
N THR A 180 -8.28 -1.48 -12.40
CA THR A 180 -7.14 -1.66 -11.49
C THR A 180 -7.22 -3.02 -10.80
N ILE A 181 -8.41 -3.43 -10.36
CA ILE A 181 -8.66 -4.78 -9.86
C ILE A 181 -9.75 -5.40 -10.72
N ASP A 182 -9.45 -6.58 -11.26
CA ASP A 182 -10.35 -7.35 -12.10
C ASP A 182 -10.54 -8.75 -11.50
N PHE A 183 -11.79 -9.19 -11.39
CA PHE A 183 -12.17 -10.50 -10.86
C PHE A 183 -12.54 -11.50 -11.97
N GLU A 184 -12.44 -11.08 -13.23
CA GLU A 184 -12.58 -11.95 -14.40
C GLU A 184 -11.30 -12.79 -14.63
N ASP A 185 -10.13 -12.23 -14.31
CA ASP A 185 -8.84 -12.92 -14.38
C ASP A 185 -8.73 -13.99 -13.27
N ASP A 186 -8.82 -15.27 -13.66
CA ASP A 186 -8.56 -16.38 -12.73
C ASP A 186 -7.05 -16.56 -12.50
N VAL A 187 -6.60 -16.19 -11.31
CA VAL A 187 -5.20 -16.33 -10.85
C VAL A 187 -4.71 -17.78 -10.95
N ALA A 188 -5.57 -18.76 -10.63
CA ALA A 188 -5.20 -20.18 -10.73
C ALA A 188 -4.90 -20.57 -12.18
N ALA A 189 -5.75 -20.13 -13.10
CA ALA A 189 -5.58 -20.37 -14.53
C ALA A 189 -4.37 -19.61 -15.09
N PHE A 190 -4.06 -18.42 -14.57
CA PHE A 190 -2.84 -17.70 -14.93
C PHE A 190 -1.60 -18.47 -14.51
N VAL A 191 -1.52 -18.91 -13.24
CA VAL A 191 -0.39 -19.67 -12.70
C VAL A 191 -0.21 -20.99 -13.46
N ALA A 192 -1.29 -21.72 -13.73
CA ALA A 192 -1.24 -22.98 -14.46
C ALA A 192 -0.77 -22.86 -15.92
N ARG A 193 -0.92 -21.68 -16.54
CA ARG A 193 -0.44 -21.40 -17.91
C ARG A 193 0.97 -20.82 -17.94
N SER A 194 1.50 -20.36 -16.81
CA SER A 194 2.84 -19.78 -16.74
C SER A 194 3.89 -20.90 -16.74
N PRO A 195 4.79 -20.97 -17.74
CA PRO A 195 5.83 -22.00 -17.77
C PRO A 195 6.78 -21.94 -16.57
N TRP A 196 6.82 -20.80 -15.88
CA TRP A 196 7.69 -20.54 -14.73
C TRP A 196 6.99 -20.86 -13.40
N LEU A 197 5.75 -20.41 -13.22
CA LEU A 197 5.00 -20.60 -11.97
C LEU A 197 4.35 -22.00 -11.88
N SER A 198 4.31 -22.76 -12.99
CA SER A 198 3.90 -24.16 -13.01
C SER A 198 5.06 -25.11 -13.35
N ALA A 199 6.31 -24.67 -13.20
CA ALA A 199 7.47 -25.48 -13.56
C ALA A 199 7.53 -26.78 -12.72
N PRO A 200 7.82 -27.96 -13.30
CA PRO A 200 7.85 -29.22 -12.56
C PRO A 200 8.83 -29.25 -11.38
N GLY A 201 9.91 -28.45 -11.45
CA GLY A 201 10.90 -28.32 -10.38
C GLY A 201 10.32 -27.82 -9.06
N LEU A 202 9.22 -27.04 -9.10
CA LEU A 202 8.59 -26.47 -7.91
C LEU A 202 8.02 -27.55 -6.96
N ALA A 203 7.54 -28.66 -7.51
CA ALA A 203 7.01 -29.77 -6.72
C ALA A 203 8.06 -30.44 -5.82
N ARG A 204 9.34 -30.38 -6.21
CA ARG A 204 10.44 -30.97 -5.43
C ARG A 204 10.70 -30.22 -4.12
N VAL A 205 10.31 -28.95 -4.07
CA VAL A 205 10.52 -28.03 -2.94
C VAL A 205 9.20 -27.58 -2.31
N GLY A 206 8.05 -28.10 -2.78
CA GLY A 206 6.72 -27.81 -2.25
C GLY A 206 6.16 -26.44 -2.62
N LEU A 207 6.80 -25.70 -3.54
CA LEU A 207 6.34 -24.36 -3.94
C LEU A 207 5.06 -24.40 -4.77
N ASP A 208 4.80 -25.50 -5.47
CA ASP A 208 3.52 -25.75 -6.17
C ASP A 208 2.34 -25.83 -5.19
N ARG A 209 2.52 -26.54 -4.07
CA ARG A 209 1.51 -26.64 -3.00
C ARG A 209 1.32 -25.30 -2.30
N LEU A 210 2.41 -24.58 -2.04
CA LEU A 210 2.37 -23.25 -1.45
C LEU A 210 1.56 -22.30 -2.33
N LEU A 211 1.85 -22.25 -3.64
CA LEU A 211 1.11 -21.43 -4.59
C LEU A 211 -0.37 -21.80 -4.59
N ALA A 212 -0.70 -23.10 -4.65
CA ALA A 212 -2.08 -23.53 -4.65
C ALA A 212 -2.81 -23.16 -3.34
N ALA A 213 -2.18 -23.36 -2.19
CA ALA A 213 -2.71 -22.96 -0.89
C ALA A 213 -2.95 -21.45 -0.81
N VAL A 214 -2.03 -20.63 -1.33
CA VAL A 214 -2.16 -19.17 -1.39
C VAL A 214 -3.30 -18.76 -2.33
N ILE A 215 -3.36 -19.29 -3.54
CA ILE A 215 -4.40 -18.98 -4.54
C ILE A 215 -5.80 -19.28 -3.99
N ASP A 216 -5.93 -20.39 -3.26
CA ASP A 216 -7.18 -20.79 -2.63
C ASP A 216 -7.64 -19.86 -1.50
N GLN A 217 -6.76 -19.04 -0.94
CA GLN A 217 -7.14 -18.00 0.01
C GLN A 217 -7.88 -16.80 -0.63
N GLY A 218 -8.01 -16.78 -1.95
CA GLY A 218 -8.70 -15.71 -2.69
C GLY A 218 -7.76 -14.56 -3.06
N VAL A 219 -6.86 -14.81 -4.00
CA VAL A 219 -5.93 -13.82 -4.54
C VAL A 219 -6.52 -13.15 -5.78
N PHE A 220 -6.13 -11.91 -6.06
CA PHE A 220 -6.48 -11.18 -7.29
C PHE A 220 -5.31 -10.30 -7.73
N PHE A 221 -5.28 -9.95 -9.02
CA PHE A 221 -4.25 -9.07 -9.57
C PHE A 221 -4.60 -7.58 -9.43
N ARG A 222 -3.56 -6.74 -9.44
CA ARG A 222 -3.66 -5.29 -9.37
C ARG A 222 -2.84 -4.60 -10.47
N ALA A 223 -3.54 -3.91 -11.36
CA ALA A 223 -3.00 -3.11 -12.44
C ALA A 223 -3.09 -1.61 -12.15
N ALA A 224 -2.12 -1.05 -11.42
CA ALA A 224 -2.20 0.33 -10.95
C ALA A 224 -2.36 1.34 -12.10
N LYS A 225 -3.30 2.29 -11.98
CA LYS A 225 -3.48 3.41 -12.93
C LYS A 225 -2.71 4.66 -12.53
N ASN A 226 -2.21 4.70 -11.31
CA ASN A 226 -1.40 5.80 -10.80
C ASN A 226 -0.38 5.29 -9.75
N ARG A 227 0.55 6.16 -9.34
CA ARG A 227 1.62 5.78 -8.39
C ARG A 227 1.10 5.50 -6.97
N ARG A 228 -0.04 6.06 -6.57
CA ARG A 228 -0.66 5.80 -5.26
C ARG A 228 -1.11 4.34 -5.19
N GLU A 229 -1.90 3.91 -6.16
CA GLU A 229 -2.40 2.51 -6.24
C GLU A 229 -1.27 1.48 -6.25
N LYS A 230 -0.12 1.80 -6.87
CA LYS A 230 1.03 0.90 -6.92
C LYS A 230 1.56 0.53 -5.53
N ILE A 231 1.46 1.45 -4.57
CA ILE A 231 2.04 1.28 -3.22
C ILE A 231 0.99 1.18 -2.12
N TYR A 232 -0.29 1.25 -2.47
CA TYR A 232 -1.35 1.01 -1.49
C TYR A 232 -1.23 -0.37 -0.90
N TRP A 233 -1.50 -0.43 0.40
CA TRP A 233 -1.30 -1.62 1.17
C TRP A 233 -2.44 -1.77 2.18
N TRP A 234 -2.89 -3.01 2.32
CA TRP A 234 -3.92 -3.41 3.26
C TRP A 234 -3.33 -4.45 4.21
N PRO A 235 -3.01 -4.07 5.46
CA PRO A 235 -2.54 -5.04 6.45
C PRO A 235 -3.43 -6.27 6.49
N GLY A 236 -2.82 -7.45 6.35
CA GLY A 236 -3.43 -8.78 6.40
C GLY A 236 -4.35 -9.18 5.26
N LEU A 237 -4.95 -8.22 4.55
CA LEU A 237 -5.81 -8.53 3.41
C LEU A 237 -5.02 -8.70 2.11
N ASN A 238 -3.89 -7.99 2.01
CA ASN A 238 -3.14 -7.71 0.78
C ASN A 238 -3.99 -7.01 -0.30
N ALA A 239 -3.45 -5.97 -0.91
CA ALA A 239 -4.17 -5.16 -1.90
C ALA A 239 -4.11 -5.75 -3.33
N GLY A 240 -3.97 -7.08 -3.44
CA GLY A 240 -3.76 -7.80 -4.70
C GLY A 240 -2.29 -7.92 -5.12
N ILE A 241 -2.00 -8.88 -5.98
CA ILE A 241 -0.67 -9.10 -6.59
C ILE A 241 -0.44 -8.04 -7.66
N PRO A 242 0.52 -7.13 -7.51
CA PRO A 242 0.74 -6.07 -8.49
C PRO A 242 1.30 -6.64 -9.80
N TYR A 243 0.72 -6.22 -10.93
CA TYR A 243 1.45 -6.31 -12.19
C TYR A 243 2.64 -5.37 -12.13
N THR A 244 3.84 -5.94 -12.14
CA THR A 244 5.09 -5.20 -12.06
C THR A 244 5.93 -5.58 -13.27
N PRO A 245 6.04 -4.71 -14.30
CA PRO A 245 6.85 -5.01 -15.46
C PRO A 245 8.32 -5.14 -15.04
N LYS A 246 8.97 -6.20 -15.51
CA LYS A 246 10.41 -6.42 -15.32
C LYS A 246 11.09 -6.59 -16.69
N ARG A 247 12.40 -6.82 -16.65
CA ARG A 247 13.24 -6.91 -17.85
C ARG A 247 12.94 -8.14 -18.70
N ASP A 248 12.47 -9.23 -18.08
CA ASP A 248 12.20 -10.52 -18.70
C ASP A 248 11.14 -11.28 -17.91
N GLU A 249 10.56 -12.30 -18.53
CA GLU A 249 9.47 -13.12 -17.97
C GLU A 249 9.87 -13.88 -16.70
N ILE A 250 11.12 -14.32 -16.57
CA ILE A 250 11.61 -15.01 -15.37
C ILE A 250 11.66 -14.01 -14.22
N HIS A 251 12.07 -12.76 -14.47
CA HIS A 251 12.09 -11.71 -13.45
C HIS A 251 10.68 -11.35 -13.01
N GLU A 252 9.74 -11.28 -13.94
CA GLU A 252 8.32 -11.08 -13.61
C GLU A 252 7.79 -12.24 -12.77
N ALA A 253 8.09 -13.48 -13.14
CA ALA A 253 7.68 -14.67 -12.38
C ALA A 253 8.31 -14.72 -10.97
N THR A 254 9.60 -14.43 -10.83
CA THR A 254 10.28 -14.35 -9.53
C THR A 254 9.65 -13.26 -8.66
N PHE A 255 9.36 -12.08 -9.22
CA PHE A 255 8.73 -10.99 -8.49
C PHE A 255 7.28 -11.34 -8.08
N MET A 256 6.52 -12.01 -8.94
CA MET A 256 5.19 -12.51 -8.57
C MET A 256 5.24 -13.59 -7.50
N MET A 257 6.21 -14.51 -7.56
CA MET A 257 6.41 -15.53 -6.54
C MET A 257 6.69 -14.90 -5.17
N HIS A 258 7.46 -13.81 -5.14
CA HIS A 258 7.68 -13.00 -3.95
C HIS A 258 6.35 -12.44 -3.41
N ASP A 259 5.56 -11.81 -4.27
CA ASP A 259 4.25 -11.24 -3.88
C ASP A 259 3.24 -12.32 -3.42
N PHE A 260 3.25 -13.52 -4.02
CA PHE A 260 2.47 -14.66 -3.52
C PHE A 260 2.91 -15.07 -2.10
N GLY A 261 4.20 -14.94 -1.79
CA GLY A 261 4.72 -15.17 -0.45
C GLY A 261 4.12 -14.23 0.60
N HIS A 262 3.77 -12.98 0.26
CA HIS A 262 3.08 -12.08 1.19
C HIS A 262 1.63 -12.49 1.47
N PHE A 263 1.00 -13.27 0.59
CA PHE A 263 -0.29 -13.90 0.88
C PHE A 263 -0.16 -15.16 1.75
N LEU A 264 0.98 -15.85 1.72
CA LEU A 264 1.26 -16.92 2.67
C LEU A 264 1.44 -16.38 4.09
N LEU A 265 2.11 -15.24 4.21
CA LEU A 265 2.40 -14.53 5.46
C LEU A 265 1.69 -13.18 5.49
N PRO A 266 0.35 -13.15 5.50
CA PRO A 266 -0.39 -11.90 5.52
C PRO A 266 -0.01 -11.10 6.76
N ASP A 267 0.18 -9.79 6.63
CA ASP A 267 0.47 -8.96 7.80
C ASP A 267 -0.61 -9.08 8.89
N LEU A 268 -0.24 -8.82 10.13
CA LEU A 268 -1.22 -8.84 11.21
C LEU A 268 -2.18 -7.65 11.09
N ILE A 269 -3.46 -7.91 11.37
CA ILE A 269 -4.48 -6.87 11.36
C ILE A 269 -4.33 -5.97 12.60
N PHE A 270 -4.14 -4.67 12.37
CA PHE A 270 -4.32 -3.67 13.40
C PHE A 270 -5.81 -3.36 13.59
N ASN A 271 -6.31 -3.61 14.80
CA ASN A 271 -7.72 -3.48 15.18
C ASN A 271 -7.99 -2.21 16.00
N GLY A 272 -7.09 -1.22 15.97
CA GLY A 272 -7.19 0.01 16.75
C GLY A 272 -6.50 -0.02 18.12
N ARG A 273 -6.01 -1.18 18.60
CA ARG A 273 -5.34 -1.25 19.91
C ARG A 273 -3.85 -0.91 19.83
N VAL A 274 -3.46 0.20 20.45
CA VAL A 274 -2.06 0.65 20.51
C VAL A 274 -1.37 0.07 21.74
N SER A 275 -0.31 -0.70 21.52
CA SER A 275 0.60 -1.16 22.57
C SER A 275 2.03 -1.28 22.05
N GLU A 276 3.03 -1.12 22.92
CA GLU A 276 4.45 -1.26 22.52
C GLU A 276 4.81 -2.70 22.12
N VAL A 277 4.22 -3.70 22.80
CA VAL A 277 4.36 -5.10 22.41
C VAL A 277 3.74 -5.34 21.04
N GLY A 278 2.51 -4.87 20.81
CA GLY A 278 1.83 -4.99 19.52
C GLY A 278 2.61 -4.32 18.40
N ARG A 279 3.18 -3.13 18.65
CA ARG A 279 4.09 -2.44 17.73
C ARG A 279 5.27 -3.32 17.34
N ARG A 280 6.00 -3.88 18.32
CA ARG A 280 7.17 -4.71 18.06
C ARG A 280 6.81 -5.99 17.31
N VAL A 281 5.76 -6.69 17.75
CA VAL A 281 5.28 -7.92 17.10
C VAL A 281 4.88 -7.64 15.65
N TYR A 282 4.15 -6.57 15.39
CA TYR A 282 3.76 -6.19 14.04
C TYR A 282 4.97 -5.89 13.13
N ILE A 283 5.93 -5.08 13.61
CA ILE A 283 7.13 -4.75 12.82
C ILE A 283 7.95 -6.02 12.54
N ILE A 284 8.17 -6.85 13.57
CA ILE A 284 8.95 -8.09 13.43
C ILE A 284 8.26 -9.07 12.48
N HIS A 285 6.96 -9.29 12.65
CA HIS A 285 6.17 -10.19 11.81
C HIS A 285 6.29 -9.80 10.33
N ARG A 286 6.09 -8.51 10.03
CA ARG A 286 6.19 -8.02 8.65
C ARG A 286 7.60 -8.18 8.08
N MET A 287 8.63 -7.81 8.83
CA MET A 287 10.01 -7.98 8.36
C MET A 287 10.38 -9.46 8.17
N ILE A 288 9.84 -10.37 8.99
CA ILE A 288 9.97 -11.82 8.74
C ILE A 288 9.27 -12.20 7.44
N SER A 289 8.10 -11.63 7.12
CA SER A 289 7.47 -11.84 5.82
C SER A 289 8.42 -11.47 4.69
N GLU A 290 9.01 -10.27 4.67
CA GLU A 290 9.97 -9.83 3.64
C GLU A 290 11.19 -10.77 3.56
N ALA A 291 11.75 -11.15 4.70
CA ALA A 291 12.91 -12.04 4.77
C ALA A 291 12.60 -13.44 4.21
N VAL A 292 11.39 -13.97 4.48
CA VAL A 292 10.97 -15.29 4.02
C VAL A 292 10.61 -15.25 2.54
N THR A 293 9.85 -14.26 2.08
CA THR A 293 9.45 -14.14 0.66
C THR A 293 10.68 -14.02 -0.24
N LEU A 294 11.68 -13.26 0.18
CA LEU A 294 12.94 -13.12 -0.55
C LEU A 294 13.69 -14.45 -0.70
N VAL A 295 13.80 -15.27 0.35
CA VAL A 295 14.45 -16.59 0.23
C VAL A 295 13.62 -17.53 -0.65
N LEU A 296 12.30 -17.58 -0.45
CA LEU A 296 11.44 -18.48 -1.23
C LEU A 296 11.44 -18.11 -2.73
N ALA A 297 11.42 -16.83 -3.07
CA ALA A 297 11.34 -16.36 -4.45
C ALA A 297 12.71 -16.20 -5.12
N ASP A 298 13.64 -15.49 -4.51
CA ASP A 298 14.92 -15.13 -5.14
C ASP A 298 16.01 -16.19 -4.94
N MET A 299 15.79 -17.20 -4.08
CA MET A 299 16.71 -18.33 -3.89
C MET A 299 16.06 -19.66 -4.29
N VAL A 300 15.01 -20.11 -3.58
CA VAL A 300 14.47 -21.47 -3.74
C VAL A 300 13.74 -21.65 -5.07
N PHE A 301 12.87 -20.71 -5.45
CA PHE A 301 12.16 -20.73 -6.74
C PHE A 301 13.15 -20.63 -7.91
N VAL A 302 14.14 -19.75 -7.81
CA VAL A 302 15.22 -19.62 -8.80
C VAL A 302 16.00 -20.94 -8.94
N ASP A 303 16.38 -21.57 -7.83
CA ASP A 303 17.09 -22.86 -7.88
C ASP A 303 16.23 -23.97 -8.50
N ALA A 304 14.95 -24.02 -8.17
CA ALA A 304 14.00 -24.99 -8.70
C ALA A 304 13.85 -24.86 -10.23
N LEU A 305 13.82 -23.63 -10.76
CA LEU A 305 13.83 -23.38 -12.20
C LEU A 305 15.14 -23.83 -12.85
N ARG A 306 16.29 -23.44 -12.28
CA ARG A 306 17.62 -23.83 -12.78
C ARG A 306 17.78 -25.34 -12.82
N ARG A 307 17.47 -26.05 -11.73
CA ARG A 307 17.51 -27.53 -11.66
C ARG A 307 16.47 -28.19 -12.56
N GLY A 308 15.42 -27.46 -12.93
CA GLY A 308 14.42 -27.86 -13.93
C GLY A 308 14.92 -27.75 -15.38
N GLY A 309 16.16 -27.28 -15.61
CA GLY A 309 16.77 -27.18 -16.94
C GLY A 309 16.48 -25.87 -17.68
N VAL A 310 16.01 -24.84 -16.98
CA VAL A 310 15.79 -23.51 -17.57
C VAL A 310 17.14 -22.82 -17.80
N ASP A 311 17.42 -22.46 -19.05
CA ASP A 311 18.62 -21.70 -19.42
C ASP A 311 18.41 -20.20 -19.16
N TYR A 312 19.19 -19.65 -18.22
CA TYR A 312 19.11 -18.25 -17.81
C TYR A 312 20.41 -17.82 -17.11
N GLU A 313 20.73 -16.52 -17.19
CA GLU A 313 21.90 -15.96 -16.48
C GLU A 313 21.55 -15.71 -14.99
N TRP A 314 21.62 -16.79 -14.20
CA TRP A 314 21.20 -16.79 -12.78
C TRP A 314 22.02 -15.88 -11.87
N THR A 315 23.25 -15.54 -12.23
CA THR A 315 24.10 -14.60 -11.49
C THR A 315 23.53 -13.17 -11.44
N ARG A 316 22.59 -12.83 -12.33
CA ARG A 316 21.85 -11.56 -12.30
C ARG A 316 20.81 -11.49 -11.18
N ARG A 317 20.49 -12.61 -10.52
CA ARG A 317 19.61 -12.67 -9.34
C ARG A 317 20.47 -12.51 -8.10
N HIS A 318 20.62 -11.29 -7.60
CA HIS A 318 21.59 -10.95 -6.53
C HIS A 318 21.53 -11.83 -5.26
N ALA A 319 20.37 -12.42 -4.92
CA ALA A 319 20.27 -13.33 -3.77
C ALA A 319 20.71 -14.78 -4.07
N TYR A 320 20.59 -15.23 -5.33
CA TYR A 320 20.85 -16.63 -5.69
C TYR A 320 22.31 -17.08 -5.50
N PRO A 321 23.36 -16.28 -5.82
CA PRO A 321 24.75 -16.65 -5.56
C PRO A 321 25.03 -17.04 -4.12
N LEU A 322 24.44 -16.33 -3.14
CA LEU A 322 24.59 -16.67 -1.72
C LEU A 322 23.99 -18.05 -1.43
N PHE A 323 22.76 -18.32 -1.89
CA PHE A 323 22.14 -19.64 -1.74
C PHE A 323 22.98 -20.75 -2.37
N ALA A 324 23.43 -20.56 -3.61
CA ALA A 324 24.26 -21.54 -4.32
C ALA A 324 25.57 -21.84 -3.57
N ALA A 325 26.20 -20.81 -2.98
CA ALA A 325 27.44 -20.96 -2.21
C ALA A 325 27.26 -21.78 -0.91
N THR A 326 26.05 -21.78 -0.33
CA THR A 326 25.78 -22.61 0.87
C THR A 326 25.76 -24.11 0.61
N GLY A 327 25.68 -24.55 -0.66
CA GLY A 327 25.57 -25.97 -1.02
C GLY A 327 24.32 -26.68 -0.48
N VAL A 328 23.37 -25.95 0.10
CA VAL A 328 22.18 -26.52 0.73
C VAL A 328 21.23 -27.07 -0.34
N ASP A 329 20.87 -28.35 -0.22
CA ASP A 329 19.78 -28.93 -0.99
C ASP A 329 18.49 -28.96 -0.17
N VAL A 330 17.52 -28.14 -0.59
CA VAL A 330 16.18 -28.05 0.00
C VAL A 330 15.18 -29.04 -0.61
N GLY A 331 15.60 -29.84 -1.59
CA GLY A 331 14.84 -31.00 -2.07
C GLY A 331 14.86 -32.15 -1.06
N GLY A 332 13.89 -33.06 -1.15
CA GLY A 332 13.94 -34.34 -0.42
C GLY A 332 13.00 -34.48 0.78
N GLY A 333 11.82 -33.83 0.77
CA GLY A 333 10.81 -34.03 1.81
C GLY A 333 11.21 -33.38 3.13
N ASP A 334 11.18 -34.11 4.24
CA ASP A 334 11.30 -33.57 5.59
C ASP A 334 12.71 -32.99 5.88
N GLU A 335 13.76 -33.65 5.40
CA GLU A 335 15.15 -33.17 5.53
C GLU A 335 15.35 -31.86 4.73
N GLY A 336 14.83 -31.80 3.51
CA GLY A 336 14.86 -30.59 2.68
C GLY A 336 14.12 -29.42 3.34
N ARG A 337 12.98 -29.68 3.99
CA ARG A 337 12.25 -28.66 4.76
C ARG A 337 13.01 -28.19 6.00
N ALA A 338 13.69 -29.08 6.71
CA ALA A 338 14.52 -28.70 7.85
C ALA A 338 15.68 -27.77 7.42
N ARG A 339 16.31 -28.08 6.28
CA ARG A 339 17.33 -27.21 5.67
C ARG A 339 16.78 -25.87 5.19
N LEU A 340 15.58 -25.86 4.60
CA LEU A 340 14.90 -24.62 4.24
C LEU A 340 14.63 -23.76 5.48
N ARG A 341 14.17 -24.35 6.58
CA ARG A 341 13.97 -23.64 7.84
C ARG A 341 15.27 -22.97 8.32
N GLU A 342 16.40 -23.64 8.18
CA GLU A 342 17.71 -23.09 8.55
C GLU A 342 18.09 -21.88 7.69
N LEU A 343 17.91 -21.96 6.37
CA LEU A 343 18.14 -20.84 5.45
C LEU A 343 17.25 -19.63 5.77
N LEU A 344 15.95 -19.87 6.00
CA LEU A 344 15.01 -18.83 6.41
C LEU A 344 15.43 -18.20 7.74
N ALA A 345 15.83 -19.03 8.71
CA ALA A 345 16.28 -18.56 10.02
C ALA A 345 17.57 -17.73 9.94
N ALA A 346 18.47 -18.04 8.99
CA ALA A 346 19.66 -17.24 8.71
C ALA A 346 19.28 -15.87 8.13
N ASN A 347 18.40 -15.85 7.13
CA ASN A 347 17.98 -14.58 6.54
C ASN A 347 17.15 -13.71 7.48
N VAL A 348 16.28 -14.32 8.30
CA VAL A 348 15.52 -13.61 9.34
C VAL A 348 16.47 -12.97 10.35
N ALA A 349 17.51 -13.69 10.81
CA ALA A 349 18.48 -13.13 11.75
C ALA A 349 19.22 -11.93 11.14
N TYR A 350 19.68 -12.04 9.89
CA TYR A 350 20.35 -10.93 9.21
C TYR A 350 19.41 -9.74 8.97
N CYS A 351 18.23 -9.97 8.39
CA CYS A 351 17.26 -8.94 8.07
C CYS A 351 16.79 -8.15 9.31
N LEU A 352 16.56 -8.84 10.43
CA LEU A 352 16.00 -8.21 11.63
C LEU A 352 17.06 -7.69 12.59
N ARG A 353 18.30 -8.19 12.55
CA ARG A 353 19.33 -7.87 13.56
C ARG A 353 20.67 -7.43 12.96
N GLY A 354 20.84 -7.52 11.64
CA GLY A 354 22.16 -7.42 11.00
C GLY A 354 23.09 -8.58 11.35
N ASP A 355 22.58 -9.66 11.95
CA ASP A 355 23.37 -10.81 12.39
C ASP A 355 23.56 -11.80 11.23
N ASP A 356 24.79 -11.87 10.71
CA ASP A 356 25.18 -12.74 9.60
C ASP A 356 25.84 -14.06 10.04
N ALA A 357 25.93 -14.34 11.35
CA ALA A 357 26.66 -15.51 11.87
C ALA A 357 26.09 -16.84 11.35
N ARG A 358 24.76 -16.93 11.18
CA ARG A 358 24.10 -18.13 10.63
C ARG A 358 24.43 -18.33 9.15
N TRP A 359 24.60 -17.25 8.37
CA TRP A 359 25.04 -17.35 6.97
C TRP A 359 26.49 -17.82 6.89
N ARG A 360 27.38 -17.27 7.72
CA ARG A 360 28.78 -17.68 7.78
C ARG A 360 28.93 -19.16 8.12
N ALA A 361 28.16 -19.66 9.09
CA ALA A 361 28.16 -21.08 9.44
C ALA A 361 27.69 -21.98 8.29
N LEU A 362 26.70 -21.54 7.50
CA LEU A 362 26.26 -22.25 6.29
C LEU A 362 27.37 -22.33 5.24
N LEU A 363 28.06 -21.22 4.97
CA LEU A 363 29.16 -21.14 4.00
C LEU A 363 30.38 -21.95 4.45
N GLU A 364 30.75 -21.88 5.72
CA GLU A 364 31.85 -22.65 6.29
C GLU A 364 31.63 -24.15 6.14
N ARG A 365 30.41 -24.65 6.44
CA ARG A 365 30.05 -26.07 6.24
C ARG A 365 30.13 -26.51 4.78
N ALA A 366 29.95 -25.58 3.84
CA ALA A 366 30.07 -25.84 2.40
C ALA A 366 31.51 -25.67 1.88
N GLY A 367 32.44 -25.18 2.70
CA GLY A 367 33.79 -24.82 2.28
C GLY A 367 33.84 -23.60 1.36
N ALA A 368 32.84 -22.72 1.41
CA ALA A 368 32.75 -21.50 0.62
C ALA A 368 33.30 -20.29 1.38
N GLY A 369 33.79 -19.28 0.64
CA GLY A 369 34.18 -17.97 1.18
C GLY A 369 32.98 -17.03 1.37
N ASP A 370 33.26 -15.83 1.88
CA ASP A 370 32.25 -14.82 2.24
C ASP A 370 31.83 -13.93 1.05
N GLU A 371 32.42 -14.08 -0.14
CA GLU A 371 32.23 -13.13 -1.25
C GLU A 371 30.76 -12.97 -1.63
N ALA A 372 30.02 -14.09 -1.74
CA ALA A 372 28.61 -14.06 -2.06
C ALA A 372 27.74 -13.44 -0.95
N LEU A 373 28.17 -13.54 0.31
CA LEU A 373 27.51 -12.86 1.43
C LEU A 373 27.76 -11.36 1.38
N VAL A 374 28.98 -10.92 1.10
CA VAL A 374 29.30 -9.49 0.97
C VAL A 374 28.48 -8.84 -0.15
N ASP A 375 28.40 -9.48 -1.33
CA ASP A 375 27.60 -8.98 -2.45
C ASP A 375 26.10 -8.90 -2.10
N TYR A 376 25.59 -9.91 -1.40
CA TYR A 376 24.23 -9.90 -0.88
C TYR A 376 24.01 -8.74 0.10
N GLN A 377 24.91 -8.52 1.04
CA GLN A 377 24.82 -7.44 2.03
C GLN A 377 24.84 -6.07 1.36
N GLN A 378 25.73 -5.85 0.38
CA GLN A 378 25.80 -4.61 -0.39
C GLN A 378 24.49 -4.30 -1.12
N LYS A 379 23.82 -5.32 -1.66
CA LYS A 379 22.54 -5.12 -2.35
C LYS A 379 21.37 -4.91 -1.39
N TYR A 380 21.25 -5.74 -0.35
CA TYR A 380 19.99 -5.86 0.42
C TYR A 380 19.99 -5.15 1.77
N ALA A 381 21.14 -4.72 2.31
CA ALA A 381 21.16 -3.98 3.58
C ALA A 381 20.30 -2.71 3.53
N ALA A 382 20.44 -1.91 2.45
CA ALA A 382 19.63 -0.71 2.24
C ALA A 382 18.13 -1.03 2.10
N TYR A 383 17.79 -2.16 1.48
CA TYR A 383 16.40 -2.62 1.35
C TYR A 383 15.79 -2.89 2.72
N PHE A 384 16.46 -3.67 3.57
CA PHE A 384 15.96 -3.98 4.90
C PHE A 384 15.88 -2.76 5.83
N VAL A 385 16.80 -1.81 5.72
CA VAL A 385 16.73 -0.54 6.48
C VAL A 385 15.49 0.27 6.08
N GLU A 386 15.22 0.40 4.78
CA GLU A 386 14.06 1.14 4.30
C GLU A 386 12.74 0.42 4.59
N ASP A 387 12.71 -0.91 4.54
CA ASP A 387 11.52 -1.69 4.90
C ASP A 387 11.21 -1.59 6.40
N LEU A 388 12.22 -1.56 7.27
CA LEU A 388 12.06 -1.27 8.70
C LEU A 388 11.46 0.13 8.92
N ARG A 389 12.00 1.14 8.22
CA ARG A 389 11.51 2.53 8.29
C ARG A 389 10.08 2.65 7.80
N TRP A 390 9.77 2.03 6.66
CA TRP A 390 8.44 2.00 6.06
C TRP A 390 7.44 1.33 7.00
N THR A 391 7.80 0.18 7.57
CA THR A 391 6.94 -0.59 8.47
C THR A 391 6.65 0.17 9.76
N ALA A 392 7.68 0.80 10.35
CA ALA A 392 7.52 1.64 11.54
C ALA A 392 6.64 2.87 11.25
N ARG A 393 6.79 3.50 10.09
CA ARG A 393 5.96 4.64 9.67
C ARG A 393 4.50 4.22 9.48
N ASN A 394 4.27 3.05 8.90
CA ASN A 394 2.92 2.52 8.74
C ASN A 394 2.26 2.21 10.08
N TRP A 395 2.99 1.60 11.02
CA TRP A 395 2.49 1.43 12.39
C TRP A 395 2.08 2.77 13.00
N GLN A 396 2.93 3.79 12.89
CA GLN A 396 2.62 5.12 13.41
C GLN A 396 1.33 5.68 12.78
N GLY A 397 1.20 5.62 11.45
CA GLY A 397 0.00 6.10 10.76
C GLY A 397 -1.27 5.33 11.16
N MET A 398 -1.16 4.02 11.38
CA MET A 398 -2.27 3.21 11.91
C MET A 398 -2.65 3.62 13.34
N ALA A 399 -1.65 3.79 14.22
CA ALA A 399 -1.86 4.19 15.61
C ALA A 399 -2.47 5.59 15.75
N GLU A 400 -2.06 6.53 14.89
CA GLU A 400 -2.63 7.89 14.82
C GLU A 400 -4.12 7.87 14.42
N ARG A 401 -4.59 6.80 13.76
CA ARG A 401 -5.99 6.61 13.35
C ARG A 401 -6.63 5.39 14.01
N ALA A 402 -6.25 5.11 15.26
CA ALA A 402 -6.71 3.94 16.01
C ALA A 402 -8.24 3.75 16.00
N ASP A 403 -8.99 4.84 16.18
CA ASP A 403 -10.47 4.80 16.23
C ASP A 403 -11.10 4.41 14.89
N ASP A 404 -10.50 4.85 13.77
CA ASP A 404 -10.95 4.45 12.43
C ASP A 404 -10.74 2.95 12.21
N PHE A 405 -9.59 2.42 12.66
CA PHE A 405 -9.28 0.99 12.56
C PHE A 405 -10.15 0.12 13.47
N ASP A 406 -10.44 0.54 14.71
CA ASP A 406 -11.38 -0.17 15.59
C ASP A 406 -12.78 -0.25 14.95
N ARG A 407 -13.26 0.88 14.44
CA ARG A 407 -14.55 0.95 13.77
C ARG A 407 -14.61 0.09 12.51
N TRP A 408 -13.62 0.21 11.63
CA TRP A 408 -13.50 -0.61 10.44
C TRP A 408 -13.48 -2.10 10.77
N TRP A 409 -12.71 -2.51 11.77
CA TRP A 409 -12.59 -3.91 12.18
C TRP A 409 -13.89 -4.43 12.80
N ARG A 410 -14.65 -3.60 13.51
CA ARG A 410 -15.97 -3.96 14.03
C ARG A 410 -17.02 -4.06 12.92
N ASP A 411 -17.04 -3.09 12.02
CA ASP A 411 -18.02 -2.97 10.93
C ASP A 411 -17.90 -4.10 9.90
N THR A 412 -16.68 -4.62 9.70
CA THR A 412 -16.42 -5.71 8.75
C THR A 412 -16.58 -7.11 9.35
N ALA A 413 -16.89 -7.25 10.64
CA ALA A 413 -17.04 -8.54 11.30
C ALA A 413 -18.04 -9.50 10.61
N PRO A 414 -19.21 -9.05 10.12
CA PRO A 414 -20.14 -9.92 9.39
C PRO A 414 -19.53 -10.49 8.10
N LEU A 415 -18.70 -9.72 7.39
CA LEU A 415 -18.09 -10.13 6.13
C LEU A 415 -16.94 -11.12 6.35
N ARG A 416 -16.13 -10.90 7.40
CA ARG A 416 -15.06 -11.84 7.76
C ARG A 416 -15.58 -13.21 8.18
N GLY A 417 -16.80 -13.29 8.72
CA GLY A 417 -17.44 -14.54 9.10
C GLY A 417 -17.99 -15.37 7.93
N LEU A 418 -18.00 -14.81 6.70
CA LEU A 418 -18.57 -15.52 5.53
C LEU A 418 -17.66 -16.61 4.99
N THR A 419 -16.34 -16.47 5.14
CA THR A 419 -15.36 -17.47 4.69
C THR A 419 -14.08 -17.33 5.51
N GLU A 420 -13.31 -18.41 5.58
CA GLU A 420 -11.98 -18.36 6.16
C GLU A 420 -11.05 -17.57 5.24
N LEU A 421 -10.63 -16.39 5.71
CA LEU A 421 -9.67 -15.52 5.04
C LEU A 421 -8.27 -15.57 5.68
N GLY A 422 -8.07 -16.41 6.70
CA GLY A 422 -6.78 -16.57 7.38
C GLY A 422 -6.26 -15.30 8.07
N LEU A 423 -7.14 -14.34 8.36
CA LEU A 423 -6.81 -13.05 8.98
C LEU A 423 -6.60 -13.22 10.48
N GLU A 424 -5.51 -12.67 11.00
CA GLU A 424 -5.15 -12.72 12.42
C GLU A 424 -4.85 -11.30 12.90
N THR A 425 -5.42 -10.91 14.04
CA THR A 425 -5.13 -9.58 14.60
C THR A 425 -3.81 -9.58 15.35
N ILE A 426 -3.22 -8.40 15.54
CA ILE A 426 -2.01 -8.24 16.35
C ILE A 426 -2.25 -8.75 17.77
N ASP A 427 -3.41 -8.46 18.36
CA ASP A 427 -3.74 -8.91 19.71
C ASP A 427 -3.87 -10.44 19.80
N ASP A 428 -4.55 -11.07 18.83
CA ASP A 428 -4.70 -12.53 18.80
C ASP A 428 -3.34 -13.22 18.66
N PHE A 429 -2.47 -12.67 17.81
CA PHE A 429 -1.12 -13.18 17.62
C PHE A 429 -0.28 -13.01 18.89
N VAL A 430 -0.34 -11.85 19.55
CA VAL A 430 0.36 -11.58 20.82
C VAL A 430 -0.10 -12.55 21.92
N ALA A 431 -1.41 -12.77 22.04
CA ALA A 431 -1.99 -13.69 23.02
C ALA A 431 -1.50 -15.12 22.76
N ALA A 432 -1.59 -15.59 21.52
CA ALA A 432 -1.13 -16.93 21.17
C ALA A 432 0.38 -17.11 21.39
N LEU A 433 1.19 -16.08 21.10
CA LEU A 433 2.63 -16.10 21.35
C LEU A 433 2.95 -16.19 22.86
N ALA A 434 2.17 -15.52 23.71
CA ALA A 434 2.32 -15.58 25.16
C ALA A 434 1.97 -16.97 25.71
N ASP A 435 0.88 -17.58 25.21
CA ASP A 435 0.41 -18.89 25.66
C ASP A 435 1.36 -20.03 25.24
N GLU A 436 1.99 -19.93 24.07
CA GLU A 436 2.89 -20.96 23.55
C GLU A 436 4.23 -21.03 24.27
N GLY A 437 4.63 -19.96 24.97
CA GLY A 437 5.97 -19.84 25.54
C GLY A 437 7.06 -19.90 24.47
N GLY A 438 8.18 -20.56 24.78
CA GLY A 438 9.28 -20.82 23.86
C GLY A 438 10.60 -20.18 24.26
N GLU A 439 11.69 -20.84 23.84
CA GLU A 439 13.05 -20.34 24.01
C GLU A 439 13.42 -19.34 22.91
N GLY A 440 14.43 -18.51 23.16
CA GLY A 440 14.92 -17.49 22.23
C GLY A 440 14.23 -16.14 22.38
N ASP A 441 14.72 -15.16 21.63
CA ASP A 441 14.18 -13.81 21.69
C ASP A 441 12.83 -13.68 20.94
N LEU A 442 12.25 -12.49 20.94
CA LEU A 442 10.96 -12.24 20.30
C LEU A 442 10.97 -12.56 18.79
N VAL A 443 12.08 -12.33 18.08
CA VAL A 443 12.19 -12.61 16.65
C VAL A 443 12.18 -14.12 16.41
N ASP A 444 12.96 -14.88 17.17
CA ASP A 444 13.03 -16.33 17.03
C ASP A 444 11.68 -17.00 17.36
N ARG A 445 10.97 -16.50 18.38
CA ARG A 445 9.63 -16.99 18.75
C ARG A 445 8.58 -16.71 17.68
N ILE A 446 8.55 -15.50 17.11
CA ILE A 446 7.63 -15.15 16.02
C ILE A 446 7.94 -16.01 14.78
N PHE A 447 9.21 -16.16 14.40
CA PHE A 447 9.61 -17.00 13.28
C PHE A 447 9.21 -18.46 13.48
N ALA A 448 9.45 -19.04 14.66
CA ALA A 448 9.07 -20.42 14.98
C ALA A 448 7.56 -20.64 14.86
N ARG A 449 6.74 -19.69 15.34
CA ARG A 449 5.29 -19.72 15.19
C ARG A 449 4.88 -19.68 13.72
N LEU A 450 5.42 -18.76 12.93
CA LEU A 450 5.10 -18.62 11.50
C LEU A 450 5.51 -19.85 10.69
N TRP A 451 6.67 -20.43 11.00
CA TRP A 451 7.10 -21.69 10.41
C TRP A 451 6.05 -22.80 10.61
N ARG A 452 5.66 -23.06 11.86
CA ARG A 452 4.74 -24.14 12.23
C ARG A 452 3.30 -23.90 11.72
N THR A 453 2.83 -22.65 11.74
CA THR A 453 1.41 -22.35 11.50
C THR A 453 1.10 -21.93 10.07
N ARG A 454 2.09 -21.46 9.30
CA ARG A 454 1.88 -20.94 7.95
C ARG A 454 2.78 -21.61 6.92
N ILE A 455 4.10 -21.52 7.11
CA ILE A 455 5.09 -21.87 6.07
C ILE A 455 5.12 -23.39 5.84
N GLU A 456 5.38 -24.18 6.87
CA GLU A 456 5.49 -25.63 6.75
C GLU A 456 4.17 -26.28 6.29
N PRO A 457 3.00 -25.92 6.85
CA PRO A 457 1.71 -26.42 6.35
C PRO A 457 1.48 -26.12 4.86
N ALA A 458 1.90 -24.97 4.34
CA ALA A 458 1.72 -24.65 2.92
C ALA A 458 2.66 -25.44 2.00
N LEU A 459 3.86 -25.82 2.48
CA LEU A 459 4.83 -26.60 1.70
C LEU A 459 4.52 -28.12 1.72
N ALA A 460 4.02 -28.63 2.85
CA ALA A 460 3.87 -30.07 3.10
C ALA A 460 2.42 -30.53 3.24
N GLY A 461 1.49 -29.62 3.55
CA GLY A 461 0.10 -29.95 3.82
C GLY A 461 -0.69 -30.32 2.56
N ALA A 462 -1.90 -30.83 2.79
CA ALA A 462 -2.86 -31.03 1.73
C ALA A 462 -3.26 -29.67 1.13
N VAL A 463 -3.21 -29.57 -0.20
CA VAL A 463 -3.73 -28.41 -0.91
C VAL A 463 -5.26 -28.44 -0.78
N PRO A 464 -5.90 -27.38 -0.27
CA PRO A 464 -7.35 -27.28 -0.25
C PRO A 464 -7.93 -27.49 -1.66
N SER A 465 -9.15 -28.01 -1.76
CA SER A 465 -9.85 -28.07 -3.04
C SER A 465 -10.93 -27.00 -3.04
N VAL A 466 -10.55 -25.79 -3.43
CA VAL A 466 -11.48 -24.66 -3.54
C VAL A 466 -11.87 -24.45 -5.00
N THR A 467 -13.16 -24.28 -5.26
CA THR A 467 -13.67 -24.05 -6.61
C THR A 467 -13.29 -22.65 -7.12
N PRO A 468 -13.25 -22.41 -8.44
CA PRO A 468 -13.01 -21.07 -8.99
C PRO A 468 -13.99 -20.00 -8.48
N ALA A 469 -15.26 -20.40 -8.26
CA ALA A 469 -16.28 -19.50 -7.72
C ALA A 469 -15.98 -19.09 -6.27
N GLU A 470 -15.61 -20.04 -5.40
CA GLU A 470 -15.23 -19.76 -4.02
C GLU A 470 -13.95 -18.94 -3.92
N ARG A 471 -12.94 -19.18 -4.78
CA ARG A 471 -11.73 -18.34 -4.86
C ARG A 471 -12.08 -16.90 -5.20
N ARG A 472 -12.96 -16.70 -6.19
CA ARG A 472 -13.43 -15.37 -6.59
C ARG A 472 -14.19 -14.68 -5.46
N GLU A 473 -15.05 -15.42 -4.76
CA GLU A 473 -15.77 -14.90 -3.60
C GLU A 473 -14.81 -14.47 -2.49
N ARG A 474 -13.82 -15.30 -2.14
CA ARG A 474 -12.79 -14.95 -1.14
C ARG A 474 -12.00 -13.71 -1.55
N ALA A 475 -11.58 -13.64 -2.81
CA ALA A 475 -10.87 -12.49 -3.38
C ALA A 475 -11.73 -11.21 -3.28
N PHE A 476 -13.00 -11.28 -3.66
CA PHE A 476 -13.92 -10.15 -3.59
C PHE A 476 -14.24 -9.72 -2.16
N LEU A 477 -14.39 -10.67 -1.23
CA LEU A 477 -14.60 -10.35 0.18
C LEU A 477 -13.39 -9.63 0.78
N ARG A 478 -12.16 -10.09 0.51
CA ARG A 478 -10.95 -9.35 0.92
C ARG A 478 -10.95 -7.93 0.39
N TYR A 479 -11.26 -7.79 -0.89
CA TYR A 479 -11.38 -6.50 -1.56
C TYR A 479 -12.40 -5.57 -0.90
N MET A 480 -13.60 -6.08 -0.61
CA MET A 480 -14.65 -5.26 0.01
C MET A 480 -14.31 -4.93 1.47
N ILE A 481 -13.75 -5.86 2.24
CA ILE A 481 -13.29 -5.59 3.61
C ILE A 481 -12.26 -4.47 3.59
N GLY A 482 -11.28 -4.47 2.68
CA GLY A 482 -10.30 -3.39 2.57
C GLY A 482 -10.95 -2.04 2.23
N ASN A 483 -11.86 -2.03 1.25
CA ASN A 483 -12.57 -0.81 0.86
C ASN A 483 -13.54 -0.27 1.92
N PHE A 484 -14.04 -1.11 2.83
CA PHE A 484 -14.89 -0.68 3.94
C PHE A 484 -14.20 0.28 4.91
N GLY A 485 -12.87 0.41 4.84
CA GLY A 485 -12.14 1.45 5.56
C GLY A 485 -12.66 2.86 5.28
N ILE A 486 -13.21 3.11 4.08
CA ILE A 486 -13.77 4.42 3.73
C ILE A 486 -14.97 4.80 4.61
N PHE A 487 -15.81 3.83 4.99
CA PHE A 487 -16.98 4.10 5.84
C PHE A 487 -16.58 4.41 7.27
N ALA A 488 -15.45 3.86 7.72
CA ALA A 488 -14.91 4.19 9.03
C ALA A 488 -14.29 5.60 9.04
N ALA A 489 -13.53 5.95 8.00
CA ALA A 489 -12.89 7.24 7.87
C ALA A 489 -13.86 8.39 7.52
N HIS A 490 -15.02 8.08 6.93
CA HIS A 490 -16.07 9.04 6.56
C HIS A 490 -17.40 8.69 7.24
N ASP A 491 -17.33 8.33 8.51
CA ASP A 491 -18.49 7.97 9.34
C ASP A 491 -19.51 9.10 9.54
N ASP A 492 -19.09 10.35 9.36
CA ASP A 492 -19.92 11.55 9.44
C ASP A 492 -20.67 11.85 8.13
N ALA A 493 -20.37 11.16 7.03
CA ALA A 493 -21.11 11.32 5.80
C ALA A 493 -22.52 10.72 5.98
N ALA A 494 -23.55 11.51 5.63
CA ALA A 494 -24.95 11.20 5.94
C ALA A 494 -25.43 9.83 5.44
N ASP A 495 -24.84 9.31 4.37
CA ASP A 495 -25.18 8.04 3.73
C ASP A 495 -24.19 6.90 4.05
N ALA A 496 -23.11 7.14 4.79
CA ALA A 496 -22.07 6.13 5.03
C ALA A 496 -22.62 4.86 5.70
N ALA A 497 -23.36 5.02 6.81
CA ALA A 497 -23.96 3.89 7.53
C ALA A 497 -24.98 3.13 6.65
N LEU A 498 -25.83 3.84 5.92
CA LEU A 498 -26.83 3.24 5.04
C LEU A 498 -26.18 2.39 3.95
N VAL A 499 -25.16 2.94 3.26
CA VAL A 499 -24.46 2.26 2.17
C VAL A 499 -23.71 1.04 2.70
N ARG A 500 -22.95 1.19 3.80
CA ARG A 500 -22.26 0.09 4.48
C ARG A 500 -23.22 -1.05 4.84
N ASP A 501 -24.34 -0.75 5.47
CA ASP A 501 -25.30 -1.76 5.94
C ASP A 501 -26.03 -2.45 4.78
N ARG A 502 -26.27 -1.73 3.66
CA ARG A 502 -26.83 -2.31 2.44
C ARG A 502 -25.83 -3.22 1.73
N LEU A 503 -24.57 -2.81 1.59
CA LEU A 503 -23.50 -3.65 1.04
C LEU A 503 -23.28 -4.89 1.90
N THR A 504 -23.23 -4.72 3.22
CA THR A 504 -23.06 -5.85 4.15
C THR A 504 -24.15 -6.88 3.96
N ARG A 505 -25.42 -6.46 3.99
CA ARG A 505 -26.55 -7.37 3.75
C ARG A 505 -26.48 -8.02 2.37
N PHE A 506 -26.20 -7.24 1.33
CA PHE A 506 -26.07 -7.76 -0.03
C PHE A 506 -25.02 -8.89 -0.10
N LEU A 507 -23.83 -8.68 0.47
CA LEU A 507 -22.75 -9.67 0.45
C LEU A 507 -23.09 -10.92 1.29
N VAL A 508 -23.71 -10.73 2.46
CA VAL A 508 -24.18 -11.83 3.31
C VAL A 508 -25.25 -12.67 2.59
N ASP A 509 -26.25 -12.02 1.97
CA ASP A 509 -27.34 -12.69 1.27
C ASP A 509 -26.86 -13.45 0.01
N HIS A 510 -25.76 -13.01 -0.60
CA HIS A 510 -25.16 -13.61 -1.79
C HIS A 510 -24.01 -14.57 -1.50
N ARG A 511 -23.75 -14.92 -0.24
CA ARG A 511 -22.73 -15.90 0.14
C ARG A 511 -22.86 -17.20 -0.66
N GLY A 512 -21.75 -17.70 -1.20
CA GLY A 512 -21.69 -18.89 -2.05
C GLY A 512 -22.26 -18.68 -3.47
N ARG A 513 -22.70 -17.45 -3.80
CA ARG A 513 -23.39 -17.10 -5.06
C ARG A 513 -22.90 -15.76 -5.64
N LEU A 514 -21.71 -15.30 -5.26
CA LEU A 514 -21.11 -14.08 -5.76
C LEU A 514 -20.51 -14.28 -7.16
N ASP A 515 -21.37 -14.22 -8.18
CA ASP A 515 -20.95 -14.16 -9.58
C ASP A 515 -20.42 -12.77 -9.99
N LEU A 516 -19.89 -12.67 -11.22
CA LEU A 516 -19.33 -11.42 -11.75
C LEU A 516 -20.37 -10.29 -11.82
N ALA A 517 -21.64 -10.60 -12.07
CA ALA A 517 -22.71 -9.61 -12.12
C ALA A 517 -23.03 -9.07 -10.72
N ALA A 518 -23.05 -9.92 -9.70
CA ALA A 518 -23.22 -9.52 -8.29
C ALA A 518 -22.04 -8.67 -7.82
N ILE A 519 -20.81 -9.06 -8.17
CA ILE A 519 -19.59 -8.28 -7.91
C ILE A 519 -19.71 -6.88 -8.55
N ALA A 520 -20.07 -6.80 -9.83
CA ALA A 520 -20.22 -5.53 -10.52
C ALA A 520 -21.29 -4.62 -9.88
N ARG A 521 -22.43 -5.18 -9.46
CA ARG A 521 -23.49 -4.42 -8.74
C ARG A 521 -23.00 -3.88 -7.40
N ALA A 522 -22.31 -4.70 -6.60
CA ALA A 522 -21.77 -4.28 -5.31
C ALA A 522 -20.71 -3.17 -5.48
N ARG A 523 -19.81 -3.31 -6.46
CA ARG A 523 -18.82 -2.28 -6.79
C ARG A 523 -19.48 -0.98 -7.25
N ALA A 524 -20.42 -1.03 -8.20
CA ALA A 524 -21.11 0.15 -8.66
C ALA A 524 -21.85 0.87 -7.52
N PHE A 525 -22.44 0.13 -6.58
CA PHE A 525 -23.10 0.73 -5.41
C PHE A 525 -22.11 1.40 -4.45
N TYR A 526 -20.93 0.81 -4.23
CA TYR A 526 -19.83 1.42 -3.48
C TYR A 526 -19.27 2.66 -4.19
N GLU A 527 -19.04 2.60 -5.51
CA GLU A 527 -18.51 3.70 -6.32
C GLU A 527 -19.42 4.94 -6.25
N ARG A 528 -20.74 4.76 -6.22
CA ARG A 528 -21.68 5.89 -6.03
C ARG A 528 -21.51 6.61 -4.69
N PHE A 529 -21.15 5.89 -3.63
CA PHE A 529 -20.82 6.54 -2.35
C PHE A 529 -19.54 7.35 -2.45
N VAL A 530 -18.51 6.81 -3.10
CA VAL A 530 -17.24 7.52 -3.35
C VAL A 530 -17.49 8.80 -4.17
N ASP A 531 -18.34 8.73 -5.19
CA ASP A 531 -18.74 9.88 -6.00
C ASP A 531 -19.42 10.96 -5.14
N GLY A 532 -20.36 10.56 -4.29
CA GLY A 532 -21.02 11.46 -3.34
C GLY A 532 -20.05 12.14 -2.37
N LEU A 533 -18.95 11.49 -1.98
CA LEU A 533 -17.90 12.14 -1.17
C LEU A 533 -17.20 13.26 -1.94
N ALA A 534 -16.88 13.06 -3.23
CA ALA A 534 -16.28 14.12 -4.04
C ALA A 534 -17.26 15.27 -4.33
N GLU A 535 -18.51 14.96 -4.64
CA GLU A 535 -19.57 15.97 -4.85
C GLU A 535 -19.75 16.87 -3.63
N ARG A 536 -19.61 16.32 -2.42
CA ARG A 536 -19.70 17.05 -1.14
C ARG A 536 -18.37 17.63 -0.67
N HIS A 537 -17.31 17.53 -1.46
CA HIS A 537 -15.95 17.96 -1.11
C HIS A 537 -15.41 17.32 0.19
N LEU A 538 -15.82 16.08 0.48
CA LEU A 538 -15.24 15.25 1.53
C LEU A 538 -14.06 14.42 1.00
N ALA A 539 -13.99 14.24 -0.32
CA ALA A 539 -12.87 13.69 -1.07
C ALA A 539 -12.48 14.65 -2.20
N THR A 540 -11.25 14.58 -2.71
CA THR A 540 -10.91 15.24 -3.98
C THR A 540 -11.35 14.39 -5.18
N LEU A 541 -11.33 14.94 -6.40
CA LEU A 541 -11.56 14.15 -7.61
C LEU A 541 -10.49 13.05 -7.79
N ASP A 542 -9.25 13.33 -7.38
CA ASP A 542 -8.14 12.39 -7.41
C ASP A 542 -8.33 11.25 -6.39
N ASP A 543 -8.81 11.59 -5.19
CA ASP A 543 -9.23 10.61 -4.18
C ASP A 543 -10.35 9.72 -4.71
N ALA A 544 -11.44 10.30 -5.20
CA ALA A 544 -12.57 9.53 -5.68
C ALA A 544 -12.18 8.59 -6.83
N GLU A 545 -11.43 9.08 -7.80
CA GLU A 545 -10.97 8.23 -8.91
C GLU A 545 -10.14 7.05 -8.39
N THR A 546 -9.25 7.26 -7.42
CA THR A 546 -8.46 6.17 -6.83
C THR A 546 -9.32 5.24 -5.96
N TRP A 547 -10.18 5.77 -5.10
CA TRP A 547 -10.94 5.02 -4.09
C TRP A 547 -12.07 4.18 -4.66
N ARG A 548 -12.57 4.50 -5.86
CA ARG A 548 -13.47 3.62 -6.65
C ARG A 548 -12.86 2.24 -6.89
N GLU A 549 -11.53 2.19 -7.03
CA GLU A 549 -10.79 0.95 -7.20
C GLU A 549 -10.28 0.45 -5.86
N LEU A 550 -9.57 1.29 -5.10
CA LEU A 550 -8.82 0.87 -3.91
C LEU A 550 -8.75 2.00 -2.88
N TYR A 551 -9.40 1.84 -1.73
CA TYR A 551 -9.26 2.77 -0.60
C TYR A 551 -7.98 2.48 0.22
N PRO A 552 -7.11 3.45 0.53
CA PRO A 552 -5.90 3.22 1.30
C PRO A 552 -6.20 3.06 2.80
N LEU A 553 -6.11 1.84 3.33
CA LEU A 553 -6.14 1.64 4.79
C LEU A 553 -4.93 2.29 5.46
N VAL A 554 -3.78 2.35 4.79
CA VAL A 554 -2.63 3.12 5.26
C VAL A 554 -2.23 4.10 4.18
N GLU A 555 -1.97 5.35 4.56
CA GLU A 555 -1.57 6.38 3.60
C GLU A 555 -0.24 5.99 2.92
N PRO A 556 -0.08 6.28 1.63
CA PRO A 556 1.13 5.96 0.89
C PRO A 556 2.36 6.66 1.48
N PHE A 557 3.39 5.89 1.80
CA PHE A 557 4.72 6.38 2.14
C PHE A 557 5.75 5.82 1.15
N TYR A 558 6.59 6.70 0.61
CA TYR A 558 7.60 6.35 -0.39
C TYR A 558 8.99 6.31 0.25
N VAL A 559 9.63 5.16 0.13
CA VAL A 559 11.04 4.93 0.47
C VAL A 559 11.87 4.78 -0.80
N PHE A 560 13.19 4.95 -0.67
CA PHE A 560 14.13 4.87 -1.80
C PHE A 560 15.22 3.85 -1.50
N TYR A 561 15.27 2.79 -2.32
CA TYR A 561 16.13 1.63 -2.10
C TYR A 561 17.48 1.68 -2.85
N ASP A 562 17.62 2.59 -3.82
CA ASP A 562 18.78 2.65 -4.72
C ASP A 562 19.58 3.96 -4.54
N GLY A 563 19.80 4.35 -3.28
CA GLY A 563 20.68 5.46 -2.90
C GLY A 563 22.14 5.02 -2.75
N PRO A 564 23.08 5.96 -2.57
CA PRO A 564 24.46 5.63 -2.24
C PRO A 564 24.53 4.99 -0.84
N ALA A 565 25.50 4.10 -0.61
CA ALA A 565 25.55 3.27 0.60
C ALA A 565 25.64 4.09 1.91
N ASP A 566 26.30 5.25 1.85
CA ASP A 566 26.44 6.20 2.97
C ASP A 566 25.16 6.97 3.30
N ALA A 567 24.12 6.90 2.45
CA ALA A 567 22.80 7.44 2.75
C ALA A 567 22.01 6.56 3.75
N TYR A 568 22.49 5.35 4.03
CA TYR A 568 21.82 4.38 4.89
C TYR A 568 22.59 4.17 6.20
N GLU A 569 21.87 4.13 7.31
CA GLU A 569 22.43 3.70 8.59
C GLU A 569 22.68 2.18 8.55
N ALA A 570 23.57 1.66 9.40
CA ALA A 570 23.79 0.22 9.46
C ALA A 570 22.51 -0.51 9.89
N LEU A 571 22.25 -1.70 9.32
CA LEU A 571 21.02 -2.45 9.57
C LEU A 571 20.80 -2.79 11.05
N ALA A 572 21.87 -3.17 11.75
CA ALA A 572 21.84 -3.45 13.18
C ALA A 572 21.41 -2.21 13.99
N ASP A 573 21.91 -1.03 13.63
CA ASP A 573 21.58 0.23 14.30
C ASP A 573 20.13 0.65 14.02
N ALA A 574 19.67 0.53 12.76
CA ALA A 574 18.28 0.77 12.39
C ALA A 574 17.32 -0.13 13.18
N SER A 575 17.66 -1.41 13.28
CA SER A 575 16.90 -2.41 14.04
C SER A 575 16.85 -2.07 15.53
N ALA A 576 18.01 -1.83 16.15
CA ALA A 576 18.09 -1.49 17.58
C ALA A 576 17.29 -0.23 17.91
N ARG A 577 17.34 0.78 17.04
CA ARG A 577 16.57 2.04 17.18
C ARG A 577 15.07 1.82 17.06
N ILE A 578 14.63 1.00 16.11
CA ILE A 578 13.19 0.81 15.81
C ILE A 578 12.55 -0.21 16.77
N LEU A 579 13.18 -1.36 16.97
CA LEU A 579 12.65 -2.46 17.79
C LEU A 579 13.00 -2.31 19.28
N GLY A 580 13.99 -1.49 19.62
CA GLY A 580 14.52 -1.37 20.97
C GLY A 580 15.36 -2.59 21.37
N THR A 581 15.66 -2.73 22.66
CA THR A 581 16.33 -3.94 23.18
C THR A 581 15.40 -5.14 23.02
N LEU A 582 15.87 -6.15 22.27
CA LEU A 582 15.20 -7.44 22.07
C LEU A 582 15.31 -8.36 23.29
N ARG A 583 16.11 -7.99 24.30
CA ARG A 583 16.25 -8.74 25.56
C ARG A 583 15.01 -8.60 26.44
N GLU A 584 14.56 -9.75 26.92
CA GLU A 584 13.33 -10.04 27.66
C GLU A 584 12.96 -8.99 28.71
N ARG A 585 11.86 -8.28 28.47
CA ARG A 585 10.89 -8.06 29.55
C ARG A 585 9.80 -9.10 29.35
N PRO A 586 9.35 -9.83 30.38
CA PRO A 586 8.21 -10.72 30.25
C PRO A 586 7.05 -9.93 29.65
N LEU A 587 6.40 -10.50 28.61
CA LEU A 587 5.23 -9.91 28.00
C LEU A 587 4.22 -9.63 29.13
N PRO A 588 3.77 -8.39 29.34
CA PRO A 588 2.79 -8.12 30.37
C PRO A 588 1.54 -8.94 30.06
N LEU A 589 1.10 -9.75 31.03
CA LEU A 589 -0.18 -10.44 30.96
C LEU A 589 -1.25 -9.36 30.75
N LEU A 590 -1.84 -9.32 29.55
CA LEU A 590 -2.95 -8.42 29.28
C LEU A 590 -4.12 -8.84 30.19
N PRO A 591 -4.82 -7.91 30.85
CA PRO A 591 -6.00 -8.25 31.63
C PRO A 591 -7.05 -8.82 30.69
N ILE A 592 -7.31 -10.12 30.81
CA ILE A 592 -8.38 -10.82 30.11
C ILE A 592 -9.69 -10.14 30.52
N ARG A 593 -10.28 -9.32 29.63
CA ARG A 593 -11.66 -8.86 29.80
C ARG A 593 -12.57 -10.08 29.59
N SER A 594 -12.87 -10.77 30.68
CA SER A 594 -13.92 -11.77 30.77
C SER A 594 -15.26 -11.13 30.37
N THR A 595 -15.68 -11.32 29.13
CA THR A 595 -17.06 -11.12 28.70
C THR A 595 -17.90 -12.32 29.15
N ARG A 596 -18.11 -12.44 30.48
CA ARG A 596 -19.21 -13.25 30.99
C ARG A 596 -20.52 -12.56 30.61
N ARG A 597 -21.12 -12.98 29.49
CA ARG A 597 -22.55 -12.79 29.26
C ARG A 597 -23.29 -13.65 30.26
N SER A 598 -23.96 -13.03 31.23
CA SER A 598 -25.04 -13.70 31.96
C SER A 598 -26.26 -13.81 31.04
N PRO A 599 -27.00 -14.93 31.09
CA PRO A 599 -28.24 -15.06 30.35
C PRO A 599 -29.35 -14.27 31.06
N ALA A 600 -30.11 -13.51 30.29
CA ALA A 600 -31.47 -13.08 30.60
C ALA A 600 -32.31 -13.35 29.34
#